data_AF-U3TDR9-F1
#
_entry.id   AF-U3TDR9-F1
#
_cell.length_a   1.000
_cell.length_b   1.000
_cell.length_c   1.000
_cell.angle_alpha   90.00
_cell.angle_beta   90.00
_cell.angle_gamma   90.00
#
_symmetry.space_group_name_H-M   'P 1'
#
loop_
_entity.id
_entity.type
_entity.pdbx_description
1 polymer ?
#
loop_
_entity_poly.entity_id
_entity_poly.type
_entity_poly.pdbx_seq_one_letter_code
_entity_poly.pdbx_strand_id
1 'polypeptide(L)'
;MAGEVAVKDVRGHSTGDTYEATITLVYKGGEHVVKVSRLCCLPGKAEAGVEDGKVVIRLYTVGGEPLASCIIDVGHLEKGCLDCKCLMLPPGERGAGEP
;
A
#
# COMPACT_ATOMS: atom_id res chain seq x y z
N MET A 1 -16.57 13.28 -9.04
CA MET A 1 -16.68 13.03 -7.58
C MET A 1 -15.38 12.39 -7.16
N ALA A 2 -14.55 13.09 -6.38
CA ALA A 2 -13.35 12.48 -5.80
C ALA A 2 -13.84 11.32 -4.93
N GLY A 3 -13.45 10.09 -5.28
CA GLY A 3 -13.89 8.93 -4.54
C GLY A 3 -13.34 9.02 -3.12
N GLU A 4 -14.20 8.99 -2.12
CA GLU A 4 -13.78 8.94 -0.73
C GLU A 4 -13.15 7.56 -0.49
N VAL A 5 -11.84 7.54 -0.19
CA VAL A 5 -11.13 6.36 0.27
C VAL A 5 -10.69 6.59 1.70
N ALA A 6 -10.96 5.63 2.57
CA ALA A 6 -10.55 5.69 3.96
C ALA A 6 -9.81 4.40 4.35
N VAL A 7 -8.77 4.54 5.16
CA VAL A 7 -8.15 3.39 5.82
C VAL A 7 -8.99 3.07 7.06
N LYS A 8 -9.53 1.85 7.10
CA LYS A 8 -10.30 1.35 8.24
C LYS A 8 -9.41 0.66 9.26
N ASP A 9 -8.44 -0.13 8.79
CA ASP A 9 -7.56 -0.91 9.65
C ASP A 9 -6.22 -1.18 8.97
N VAL A 10 -5.16 -1.28 9.76
CA VAL A 10 -3.83 -1.71 9.31
C VAL A 10 -3.27 -2.73 10.30
N ARG A 11 -2.85 -3.88 9.79
CA ARG A 11 -2.24 -4.94 10.59
C ARG A 11 -0.87 -5.27 10.05
N GLY A 12 0.15 -5.07 10.88
CA GLY A 12 1.49 -5.57 10.63
C GLY A 12 1.64 -7.01 11.13
N HIS A 13 2.33 -7.86 10.37
CA HIS A 13 2.74 -9.19 10.80
C HIS A 13 4.21 -9.42 10.40
N SER A 14 5.01 -10.02 11.28
CA SER A 14 6.36 -10.48 10.94
C SER A 14 6.29 -11.85 10.26
N THR A 15 7.05 -12.02 9.17
CA THR A 15 7.15 -13.29 8.42
C THR A 15 8.55 -13.89 8.51
N GLY A 16 9.23 -13.66 9.64
CA GLY A 16 10.62 -14.07 9.83
C GLY A 16 11.56 -12.95 9.39
N ASP A 17 12.05 -13.01 8.16
CA ASP A 17 13.06 -12.06 7.65
C ASP A 17 12.48 -10.72 7.17
N THR A 18 11.17 -10.68 6.90
CA THR A 18 10.47 -9.46 6.44
C THR A 18 9.14 -9.27 7.14
N TYR A 19 8.56 -8.09 6.98
CA TYR A 19 7.24 -7.75 7.53
C TYR A 19 6.19 -7.68 6.41
N GLU A 20 4.94 -7.90 6.78
CA GLU A 20 3.78 -7.73 5.92
C GLU A 20 2.78 -6.76 6.56
N ALA A 21 2.13 -5.95 5.73
CA ALA A 21 0.99 -5.13 6.11
C ALA A 21 -0.26 -5.64 5.42
N THR A 22 -1.33 -5.85 6.19
CA THR A 22 -2.68 -5.99 5.65
C THR A 22 -3.43 -4.70 5.93
N ILE A 23 -3.80 -3.98 4.87
CA ILE A 23 -4.54 -2.72 4.94
C ILE A 23 -5.97 -2.97 4.50
N THR A 24 -6.92 -2.60 5.35
CA THR A 24 -8.35 -2.61 5.01
C THR A 24 -8.77 -1.20 4.63
N LEU A 25 -9.21 -1.05 3.39
CA LEU A 25 -9.67 0.20 2.81
C LEU A 25 -11.18 0.16 2.64
N VAL A 26 -11.82 1.31 2.78
CA VAL A 26 -13.23 1.52 2.42
C VAL A 26 -13.25 2.48 1.24
N TYR A 27 -13.85 2.05 0.13
CA TYR A 27 -14.01 2.86 -1.08
C TYR A 27 -15.44 2.71 -1.61
N LYS A 28 -16.15 3.84 -1.81
CA LYS A 28 -17.57 3.86 -2.24
C LYS A 28 -18.50 2.93 -1.43
N GLY A 29 -18.20 2.73 -0.15
CA GLY A 29 -18.95 1.84 0.75
C GLY A 29 -18.60 0.35 0.64
N GLY A 30 -17.68 -0.03 -0.25
CA GLY A 30 -17.11 -1.38 -0.33
C GLY A 30 -15.84 -1.51 0.51
N GLU A 31 -15.66 -2.64 1.18
CA GLU A 31 -14.43 -2.96 1.91
C GLU A 31 -13.47 -3.73 1.00
N HIS A 32 -12.22 -3.28 0.96
CA HIS A 32 -11.16 -3.84 0.12
C HIS A 32 -9.93 -4.12 0.98
N VAL A 33 -9.34 -5.29 0.83
CA VAL A 33 -8.13 -5.69 1.56
C VAL A 33 -6.93 -5.66 0.62
N VAL A 34 -5.91 -4.91 1.00
CA VAL A 34 -4.63 -4.80 0.28
C VAL A 34 -3.55 -5.40 1.15
N LYS A 35 -2.73 -6.28 0.58
CA LYS A 35 -1.56 -6.86 1.24
C LYS A 35 -0.29 -6.28 0.66
N VAL A 36 0.59 -5.81 1.53
CA VAL A 36 1.91 -5.29 1.19
C VAL A 36 2.94 -6.18 1.88
N SER A 37 3.63 -7.01 1.12
CA SER A 37 4.63 -7.93 1.63
C SER A 37 6.04 -7.35 1.54
N ARG A 38 7.01 -8.01 2.19
CA ARG A 38 8.44 -7.68 2.12
C ARG A 38 8.82 -6.28 2.62
N LEU A 39 8.12 -5.80 3.64
CA LEU A 39 8.45 -4.56 4.32
C LEU A 39 9.71 -4.76 5.18
N CYS A 40 10.55 -3.74 5.24
CA CYS A 40 11.77 -3.74 6.05
C CYS A 40 11.48 -3.63 7.56
N CYS A 41 10.32 -3.09 7.94
CA CYS A 41 9.91 -2.84 9.32
C CYS A 41 8.39 -3.05 9.49
N LEU A 42 7.94 -3.14 10.74
CA LEU A 42 6.52 -3.25 11.09
C LEU A 42 5.77 -1.93 10.77
N PRO A 43 4.66 -1.99 10.02
CA PRO A 43 3.81 -0.82 9.80
C PRO A 43 3.08 -0.42 11.08
N GLY A 44 3.04 0.88 11.38
CA GLY A 44 2.30 1.44 12.51
C GLY A 44 1.05 2.22 12.11
N LYS A 45 1.08 2.85 10.93
CA LYS A 45 -0.04 3.65 10.41
C LYS A 45 -0.13 3.50 8.89
N ALA A 46 -1.34 3.56 8.35
CA ALA A 46 -1.59 3.66 6.92
C ALA A 46 -2.52 4.85 6.65
N GLU A 47 -2.27 5.54 5.54
CA GLU A 47 -3.11 6.61 5.03
C GLU A 47 -3.43 6.31 3.57
N ALA A 48 -4.64 6.63 3.12
CA ALA A 48 -5.05 6.44 1.75
C ALA A 48 -5.72 7.71 1.21
N GLY A 49 -5.45 8.02 -0.04
CA GLY A 49 -6.09 9.12 -0.76
C GLY A 49 -6.33 8.75 -2.22
N VAL A 50 -7.25 9.46 -2.88
CA VAL A 50 -7.46 9.32 -4.33
C VAL A 50 -6.85 10.53 -5.03
N GLU A 51 -5.86 10.27 -5.88
CA GLU A 51 -5.16 11.27 -6.67
C GLU A 51 -5.18 10.82 -8.14
N ASP A 52 -5.75 11.64 -9.03
CA ASP A 52 -5.80 11.38 -10.48
C ASP A 52 -6.40 10.00 -10.87
N GLY A 53 -7.45 9.57 -10.16
CA GLY A 53 -8.08 8.26 -10.40
C GLY A 53 -7.27 7.07 -9.88
N LYS A 54 -6.25 7.31 -9.06
CA LYS A 54 -5.45 6.27 -8.41
C LYS A 54 -5.58 6.38 -6.90
N VAL A 55 -5.76 5.25 -6.24
CA VAL A 55 -5.68 5.14 -4.78
C VAL A 55 -4.22 5.06 -4.39
N VAL A 56 -3.75 6.08 -3.69
CA VAL A 56 -2.40 6.15 -3.14
C VAL A 56 -2.47 5.79 -1.67
N ILE A 57 -1.83 4.70 -1.28
CA ILE A 57 -1.71 4.21 0.09
C ILE A 57 -0.29 4.52 0.55
N ARG A 58 -0.15 5.21 1.68
CA ARG A 58 1.13 5.53 2.33
C ARG A 58 1.19 4.78 3.65
N LEU A 59 2.23 3.98 3.83
CA LEU A 59 2.53 3.27 5.06
C LEU A 59 3.59 4.03 5.84
N TYR A 60 3.42 4.06 7.14
CA TYR A 60 4.34 4.68 8.08
C TYR A 60 4.71 3.68 9.17
N THR A 61 5.92 3.80 9.70
CA THR A 61 6.36 3.04 10.87
C THR A 61 5.60 3.50 12.12
N VAL A 62 5.74 2.76 13.22
CA VAL A 62 5.21 3.17 14.53
C VAL A 62 5.79 4.53 14.99
N GLY A 63 7.00 4.87 14.55
CA GLY A 63 7.63 6.17 14.81
C GLY A 63 7.13 7.32 13.93
N GLY A 64 6.23 7.05 12.98
CA GLY A 64 5.69 8.05 12.04
C GLY A 64 6.58 8.30 10.82
N GLU A 65 7.63 7.51 10.62
CA GLU A 65 8.52 7.64 9.45
C GLU A 65 7.88 6.98 8.22
N PRO A 66 8.05 7.53 7.01
CA PRO A 66 7.54 6.91 5.80
C PRO A 66 8.21 5.56 5.55
N LEU A 67 7.40 4.51 5.39
CA LEU A 67 7.87 3.14 5.23
C LEU A 67 7.79 2.67 3.78
N ALA A 68 6.61 2.81 3.17
CA ALA A 68 6.35 2.38 1.80
C ALA A 68 5.11 3.10 1.24
N SER A 69 4.97 3.12 -0.06
CA SER A 69 3.75 3.58 -0.73
C SER A 69 3.29 2.55 -1.76
N CYS A 70 1.98 2.42 -1.91
CA CYS A 70 1.34 1.59 -2.91
C CYS A 70 0.36 2.45 -3.70
N ILE A 71 0.34 2.27 -5.02
CA ILE A 71 -0.55 3.01 -5.92
C ILE A 71 -1.39 1.97 -6.65
N ILE A 72 -2.70 2.08 -6.53
CA ILE A 72 -3.65 1.15 -7.12
C ILE A 72 -4.59 1.97 -8.01
N ASP A 73 -4.72 1.63 -9.28
CA ASP A 73 -5.73 2.24 -10.13
C ASP A 73 -7.13 1.91 -9.58
N VAL A 74 -8.05 2.90 -9.53
CA VAL A 74 -9.41 2.65 -9.02
C VAL A 74 -10.12 1.55 -9.82
N GLY A 75 -9.78 1.37 -11.10
CA GLY A 75 -10.31 0.29 -11.92
C GLY A 75 -9.92 -1.11 -11.42
N HIS A 76 -8.80 -1.26 -10.71
CA HIS A 76 -8.42 -2.54 -10.07
C HIS A 76 -9.25 -2.82 -8.81
N LEU A 77 -9.57 -1.78 -8.03
CA LEU A 77 -10.46 -1.89 -6.86
C LEU A 77 -11.88 -2.24 -7.28
N GLU A 78 -12.42 -1.55 -8.28
CA GLU A 78 -13.79 -1.79 -8.77
C GLU A 78 -13.95 -3.18 -9.42
N LYS A 79 -12.86 -3.75 -9.94
CA LYS A 79 -12.85 -5.12 -10.52
C LYS A 79 -12.47 -6.23 -9.53
N GLY A 80 -12.07 -5.89 -8.29
CA GLY A 80 -11.68 -6.86 -7.26
C GLY A 80 -10.32 -7.55 -7.49
N CYS A 81 -9.48 -7.03 -8.40
CA CYS A 81 -8.18 -7.62 -8.73
C CYS A 81 -7.07 -7.02 -7.85
N LEU A 82 -7.11 -7.30 -6.54
CA LEU A 82 -6.19 -6.72 -5.54
C LEU A 82 -4.96 -7.58 -5.23
N ASP A 83 -4.78 -8.71 -5.93
CA ASP A 83 -3.52 -9.46 -5.93
C ASP A 83 -2.50 -8.75 -6.85
N CYS A 84 -2.02 -7.59 -6.40
CA CYS A 84 -1.12 -6.78 -7.22
C CYS A 84 0.32 -7.30 -7.07
N LYS A 85 0.77 -8.10 -8.03
CA LYS A 85 2.20 -8.46 -8.20
C LYS A 85 3.10 -7.24 -8.49
N CYS A 86 2.55 -6.05 -8.67
CA CYS A 86 3.27 -4.79 -8.90
C CYS A 86 3.80 -4.13 -7.61
N LEU A 87 3.93 -4.88 -6.51
CA LEU A 87 4.86 -4.56 -5.41
C LEU A 87 6.34 -4.58 -5.87
N MET A 88 6.64 -4.02 -7.04
CA MET A 88 7.99 -3.62 -7.34
C MET A 88 8.27 -2.40 -6.48
N LEU A 89 9.19 -2.61 -5.55
CA LEU A 89 9.83 -1.59 -4.74
C LEU A 89 10.02 -0.31 -5.57
N PRO A 90 9.87 0.89 -4.98
CA PRO A 90 10.40 2.08 -5.62
C PRO A 90 11.85 1.78 -6.02
N PRO A 91 12.34 2.21 -7.20
CA PRO A 91 13.74 2.06 -7.53
C PRO A 91 14.53 2.85 -6.48
N GLY A 92 14.96 2.17 -5.42
CA GLY A 92 15.99 2.67 -4.53
C GLY A 92 17.21 2.89 -5.41
N GLU A 93 17.79 4.08 -5.35
CA GLU A 93 19.02 4.43 -6.05
C GLU A 93 20.08 3.34 -5.86
N ARG A 94 20.18 2.44 -6.85
CA ARG A 94 21.31 1.55 -7.10
C ARG A 94 21.10 0.94 -8.49
N GLY A 95 21.90 1.42 -9.44
CA GLY A 95 22.04 0.80 -10.76
C GLY A 95 21.76 1.69 -11.95
N ALA A 96 22.15 2.97 -11.92
CA ALA A 96 22.59 3.59 -13.16
C ALA A 96 23.97 2.98 -13.50
N GLY A 97 24.02 2.09 -14.49
CA GLY A 97 25.28 1.60 -15.06
C GLY A 97 25.33 0.10 -15.29
N GLU A 98 24.60 -0.39 -16.28
CA GLU A 98 25.18 -1.32 -17.28
C GLU A 98 26.02 -0.46 -18.24
N PRO A 99 27.14 -0.92 -18.83
CA PRO A 99 27.34 -2.25 -19.41
C PRO A 99 28.35 -3.18 -18.71
#